data_AF-Q99QE9-F1
#
_entry.id   AF-Q99QE9-F1
#
_cell.length_a   1.000
_cell.length_b   1.000
_cell.length_c   1.000
_cell.angle_alpha   90.00
_cell.angle_beta   90.00
_cell.angle_gamma   90.00
#
_symmetry.space_group_name_H-M   'P 1'
#
loop_
_entity.id
_entity.type
_entity.pdbx_description
1 polymer ?
#
loop_
_entity_poly.entity_id
_entity_poly.type
_entity_poly.pdbx_seq_one_letter_code
_entity_poly.pdbx_strand_id
1 'polypeptide(L)'
;MPTLSINFDPVVIAHLLKASGDDTVHVTLSLSTGAQTSSSSPVTPHGPLAELMQADLIKAGTVLTFHQRRAKRSGRAVVTADGQLIVDGHASPFPSPSKAAEAVTGNVINGWTLWHVEGVGRTLDDLRRELDSRTSR
;
A
#
# COMPACT_ATOMS: atom_id res chain seq x y z
N MET A 1 -16.79 16.22 26.17
CA MET A 1 -15.68 15.99 25.24
C MET A 1 -15.81 14.57 24.71
N PRO A 2 -15.93 14.34 23.39
CA PRO A 2 -15.98 12.98 22.86
C PRO A 2 -14.64 12.28 23.10
N THR A 3 -14.67 11.06 23.60
CA THR A 3 -13.49 10.20 23.87
C THR A 3 -13.57 8.99 22.95
N LEU A 4 -12.50 8.70 22.20
CA LEU A 4 -12.38 7.53 21.32
C LEU A 4 -11.47 6.50 22.00
N SER A 5 -12.03 5.36 22.39
CA SER A 5 -11.27 4.23 22.93
C SER A 5 -11.22 3.11 21.89
N ILE A 6 -10.01 2.77 21.43
CA ILE A 6 -9.77 1.64 20.52
C ILE A 6 -9.15 0.52 21.34
N ASN A 7 -9.88 -0.59 21.47
CA ASN A 7 -9.37 -1.78 22.15
C ASN A 7 -8.73 -2.70 21.11
N PHE A 8 -7.43 -2.96 21.26
CA PHE A 8 -6.72 -3.96 20.48
C PHE A 8 -6.70 -5.30 21.22
N ASP A 9 -6.68 -6.39 20.46
CA ASP A 9 -6.38 -7.71 21.00
C ASP A 9 -4.97 -7.70 21.63
N PRO A 10 -4.76 -8.32 22.82
CA PRO A 10 -3.45 -8.44 23.45
C PRO A 10 -2.34 -8.97 22.54
N VAL A 11 -2.66 -9.83 21.56
CA VAL A 11 -1.71 -10.37 20.58
C VAL A 11 -1.24 -9.31 19.59
N VAL A 12 -2.13 -8.39 19.20
CA VAL A 12 -1.79 -7.24 18.35
C VAL A 12 -0.91 -6.27 19.14
N ILE A 13 -1.26 -6.00 20.40
CA ILE A 13 -0.45 -5.15 21.29
C ILE A 13 0.96 -5.75 21.46
N ALA A 14 1.07 -7.06 21.64
CA ALA A 14 2.38 -7.72 21.75
C ALA A 14 3.20 -7.61 20.45
N HIS A 15 2.58 -7.62 19.28
CA HIS A 15 3.25 -7.35 18.00
C HIS A 15 3.70 -5.89 17.90
N LEU A 16 2.85 -4.94 18.28
CA LEU A 16 3.18 -3.51 18.28
C LEU A 16 4.32 -3.18 19.24
N LEU A 17 4.38 -3.85 20.39
CA LEU A 17 5.45 -3.67 21.38
C LEU A 17 6.77 -4.33 20.95
N LYS A 18 6.71 -5.35 20.10
CA LYS A 18 7.90 -5.99 19.50
C LYS A 18 8.42 -5.22 18.28
N ALA A 19 7.60 -4.35 17.73
CA ALA A 19 7.92 -3.55 16.58
C ALA A 19 9.09 -2.61 16.92
N SER A 20 10.13 -2.60 16.09
CA SER A 20 11.29 -1.73 16.30
C SER A 20 10.95 -0.30 15.90
N GLY A 21 11.76 0.70 16.26
CA GLY A 21 11.46 2.12 16.07
C GLY A 21 11.23 2.60 14.62
N ASP A 22 11.33 1.70 13.63
CA ASP A 22 11.04 1.95 12.21
C ASP A 22 9.68 1.35 11.76
N ASP A 23 8.99 0.60 12.62
CA ASP A 23 7.72 -0.02 12.31
C ASP A 23 6.57 0.99 12.44
N THR A 24 6.05 1.42 11.28
CA THR A 24 4.93 2.37 11.22
C THR A 24 3.59 1.64 11.22
N VAL A 25 2.73 1.98 12.19
CA VAL A 25 1.35 1.50 12.26
C VAL A 25 0.43 2.51 11.56
N HIS A 26 -0.16 2.10 10.44
CA HIS A 26 -1.14 2.93 9.74
C HIS A 26 -2.55 2.61 10.22
N VAL A 27 -3.21 3.59 10.83
CA VAL A 27 -4.60 3.48 11.28
C VAL A 27 -5.45 4.46 10.48
N THR A 28 -6.37 3.94 9.68
CA THR A 28 -7.34 4.74 8.94
C THR A 28 -8.64 4.84 9.75
N LEU A 29 -9.04 6.06 10.10
CA LEU A 29 -10.27 6.35 10.84
C LEU A 29 -11.22 7.13 9.94
N SER A 30 -12.39 6.55 9.66
CA SER A 30 -13.42 7.18 8.84
C SER A 30 -14.65 7.47 9.71
N LEU A 31 -14.94 8.74 9.97
CA LEU A 31 -16.18 9.13 10.64
C LEU A 31 -17.30 9.27 9.59
N SER A 32 -18.20 8.29 9.56
CA SER A 32 -19.48 8.38 8.85
C SER A 32 -20.57 8.81 9.84
N THR A 33 -21.28 9.89 9.55
CA THR A 33 -22.47 10.32 10.32
C THR A 33 -23.77 9.73 9.77
N GLY A 34 -23.70 8.58 9.08
CA GLY A 34 -24.85 7.89 8.53
C GLY A 34 -24.81 6.41 8.87
N ALA A 35 -25.93 5.91 9.41
CA ALA A 35 -26.19 4.49 9.61
C ALA A 35 -26.14 3.76 8.26
N GLN A 36 -24.97 3.25 7.90
CA GLN A 36 -24.84 2.16 6.97
C GLN A 36 -23.86 1.17 7.58
N THR A 37 -24.41 0.09 8.11
CA THR A 37 -23.78 -1.23 8.16
C THR A 37 -23.47 -1.62 6.71
N SER A 38 -22.41 -1.04 6.14
CA SER A 38 -21.86 -1.52 4.87
C SER A 38 -21.11 -2.80 5.17
N SER A 39 -21.79 -3.93 4.93
CA SER A 39 -21.11 -5.09 4.36
C SER A 39 -20.17 -4.56 3.27
N SER A 40 -18.86 -4.78 3.43
CA SER A 40 -17.88 -4.31 2.46
C SER A 40 -18.22 -4.95 1.12
N SER A 41 -18.97 -4.22 0.28
CA SER A 41 -19.02 -4.49 -1.15
C SER A 41 -17.58 -4.66 -1.61
N PRO A 42 -17.24 -5.69 -2.41
CA PRO A 42 -15.89 -5.85 -2.89
C PRO A 42 -15.50 -4.53 -3.53
N VAL A 43 -14.56 -3.84 -2.88
CA VAL A 43 -14.02 -2.59 -3.39
C VAL A 43 -13.40 -2.98 -4.71
N THR A 44 -14.05 -2.63 -5.81
CA THR A 44 -13.44 -2.78 -7.12
C THR A 44 -12.20 -1.91 -7.08
N PRO A 45 -10.98 -2.46 -7.20
CA PRO A 45 -9.81 -1.62 -7.21
C PRO A 45 -9.89 -0.74 -8.47
N HIS A 46 -9.63 0.55 -8.32
CA HIS A 46 -9.68 1.51 -9.42
C HIS A 46 -8.27 2.04 -9.69
N GLY A 47 -7.95 2.22 -10.96
CA GLY A 47 -6.70 2.83 -11.40
C GLY A 47 -5.61 1.82 -11.76
N PRO A 48 -4.33 2.25 -11.78
CA PRO A 48 -3.25 1.49 -12.41
C PRO A 48 -2.98 0.12 -11.78
N LEU A 49 -3.18 -0.05 -10.48
CA LEU A 49 -2.96 -1.32 -9.78
C LEU A 49 -4.15 -2.28 -9.88
N ALA A 50 -5.30 -1.80 -10.38
CA ALA A 50 -6.54 -2.59 -10.44
C ALA A 50 -6.37 -3.87 -11.24
N GLU A 51 -5.73 -3.79 -12.41
CA GLU A 51 -5.51 -4.95 -13.28
C GLU A 51 -4.64 -6.01 -12.60
N LEU A 52 -3.60 -5.58 -11.87
CA LEU A 52 -2.72 -6.49 -11.12
C LEU A 52 -3.47 -7.15 -9.95
N MET A 53 -4.36 -6.40 -9.28
CA MET A 53 -5.17 -6.91 -8.19
C MET A 53 -6.24 -7.89 -8.68
N GLN A 54 -6.89 -7.58 -9.81
CA GLN A 54 -7.87 -8.47 -10.44
C GLN A 54 -7.25 -9.79 -10.92
N ALA A 55 -5.98 -9.76 -11.33
CA ALA A 55 -5.22 -10.94 -11.73
C ALA A 55 -4.62 -11.75 -10.56
N ASP A 56 -4.94 -11.39 -9.32
CA ASP A 56 -4.39 -11.97 -8.07
C ASP A 56 -2.85 -11.91 -7.97
N LEU A 57 -2.20 -11.00 -8.72
CA LEU A 57 -0.74 -10.81 -8.69
C LEU A 57 -0.30 -9.98 -7.49
N ILE A 58 -1.17 -9.11 -7.00
CA ILE A 58 -0.94 -8.28 -5.82
C ILE A 58 -2.24 -8.16 -5.01
N LYS A 59 -2.13 -8.15 -3.68
CA LYS A 59 -3.29 -8.09 -2.78
C LYS A 59 -3.30 -6.80 -1.97
N ALA A 60 -4.47 -6.40 -1.50
CA ALA A 60 -4.57 -5.36 -0.48
C ALA A 60 -3.72 -5.74 0.75
N GLY A 61 -3.02 -4.78 1.32
CA GLY A 61 -2.03 -4.99 2.38
C GLY A 61 -0.65 -5.41 1.89
N THR A 62 -0.45 -5.62 0.59
CA THR A 62 0.90 -5.89 0.06
C THR A 62 1.79 -4.68 0.31
N VAL A 63 2.95 -4.94 0.93
CA VAL A 63 3.95 -3.92 1.17
C VAL A 63 4.87 -3.82 -0.04
N LEU A 64 5.07 -2.60 -0.50
CA LEU A 64 6.02 -2.23 -1.52
C LEU A 64 7.18 -1.47 -0.88
N THR A 65 8.39 -1.85 -1.21
CA THR A 65 9.60 -1.17 -0.73
C THR A 65 10.51 -0.82 -1.89
N PHE A 66 11.37 0.16 -1.68
CA PHE A 66 12.52 0.36 -2.55
C PHE A 66 13.72 0.79 -1.72
N HIS A 67 14.91 0.46 -2.22
CA HIS A 67 16.16 0.87 -1.59
C HIS A 67 17.16 1.34 -2.63
N GLN A 68 17.43 2.65 -2.66
CA GLN A 68 18.40 3.29 -3.53
C GLN A 68 19.69 3.58 -2.78
N ARG A 69 20.61 2.60 -2.78
CA ARG A 69 21.91 2.71 -2.07
C ARG A 69 22.72 3.95 -2.48
N ARG A 70 22.74 4.30 -3.77
CA ARG A 70 23.50 5.47 -4.27
C ARG A 70 22.91 6.81 -3.82
N ALA A 71 21.58 6.88 -3.68
CA ALA A 71 20.88 8.08 -3.27
C ALA A 71 20.66 8.16 -1.74
N LYS A 72 21.01 7.11 -0.99
CA LYS A 72 20.69 6.93 0.44
C LYS A 72 19.21 7.16 0.74
N ARG A 73 18.34 6.61 -0.11
CA ARG A 73 16.88 6.74 0.02
C ARG A 73 16.24 5.38 0.05
N SER A 74 15.29 5.21 0.96
CA SER A 74 14.37 4.09 0.99
C SER A 74 12.96 4.63 1.08
N GLY A 75 12.01 3.86 0.57
CA GLY A 75 10.60 4.14 0.71
C GLY A 75 9.84 2.87 0.94
N ARG A 76 8.76 3.00 1.69
CA ARG A 76 7.82 1.92 1.98
C ARG A 76 6.41 2.42 1.73
N ALA A 77 5.60 1.60 1.09
CA ALA A 77 4.21 1.87 0.77
C ALA A 77 3.36 0.60 0.92
N VAL A 78 2.08 0.75 1.20
CA VAL A 78 1.13 -0.35 1.35
C VAL A 78 0.00 -0.18 0.33
N VAL A 79 -0.32 -1.26 -0.38
CA VAL A 79 -1.42 -1.29 -1.34
C VAL A 79 -2.75 -1.35 -0.58
N THR A 80 -3.67 -0.43 -0.88
CA THR A 80 -5.03 -0.43 -0.32
C THR A 80 -5.96 -1.34 -1.12
N ALA A 81 -7.11 -1.69 -0.54
CA ALA A 81 -8.16 -2.43 -1.25
C ALA A 81 -8.70 -1.69 -2.48
N ASP A 82 -8.65 -0.35 -2.46
CA ASP A 82 -9.06 0.51 -3.58
C ASP A 82 -8.07 0.54 -4.74
N GLY A 83 -6.90 -0.11 -4.62
CA GLY A 83 -5.83 -0.04 -5.62
C GLY A 83 -4.97 1.23 -5.52
N GLN A 84 -4.98 1.88 -4.35
CA GLN A 84 -4.15 3.04 -4.06
C GLN A 84 -2.93 2.64 -3.21
N LEU A 85 -2.01 3.57 -3.01
CA LEU A 85 -0.77 3.36 -2.26
C LEU A 85 -0.68 4.32 -1.08
N ILE A 86 -0.66 3.78 0.14
CA ILE A 86 -0.35 4.57 1.33
C ILE A 86 1.15 4.52 1.51
N VAL A 87 1.80 5.68 1.50
CA VAL A 87 3.26 5.79 1.64
C VAL A 87 3.59 6.14 3.09
N ASP A 88 4.63 5.52 3.65
CA ASP A 88 5.11 5.85 4.99
C ASP A 88 5.46 7.34 5.09
N GLY A 89 4.99 8.00 6.15
CA GLY A 89 5.13 9.45 6.35
C GLY A 89 4.11 10.33 5.61
N HIS A 90 3.17 9.75 4.87
CA HIS A 90 2.11 10.50 4.17
C HIS A 90 0.71 10.11 4.66
N ALA A 91 -0.10 11.11 5.00
CA ALA A 91 -1.44 10.91 5.55
C ALA A 91 -2.50 10.52 4.49
N SER A 92 -2.22 10.75 3.21
CA SER A 92 -3.19 10.51 2.12
C SER A 92 -2.70 9.41 1.18
N PRO A 93 -3.61 8.51 0.74
CA PRO A 93 -3.27 7.51 -0.25
C PRO A 93 -3.03 8.14 -1.63
N PHE A 94 -2.10 7.55 -2.38
CA PHE A 94 -1.75 7.98 -3.73
C PHE A 94 -2.42 7.08 -4.77
N PRO A 95 -3.04 7.67 -5.80
CA PRO A 95 -3.77 6.90 -6.83
C PRO A 95 -2.84 6.21 -7.85
N SER A 96 -1.53 6.49 -7.83
CA SER A 96 -0.59 5.86 -8.77
C SER A 96 0.78 5.58 -8.15
N PRO A 97 1.48 4.50 -8.61
CA PRO A 97 2.83 4.18 -8.18
C PRO A 97 3.83 5.31 -8.41
N SER A 98 3.71 6.04 -9.52
CA SER A 98 4.60 7.16 -9.84
C SER A 98 4.41 8.33 -8.88
N LYS A 99 3.17 8.65 -8.51
CA LYS A 99 2.90 9.71 -7.51
C LYS A 99 3.38 9.32 -6.12
N ALA A 100 3.19 8.05 -5.73
CA ALA A 100 3.74 7.52 -4.49
C ALA A 100 5.28 7.60 -4.48
N ALA A 101 5.94 7.25 -5.59
CA ALA A 101 7.39 7.32 -5.70
C ALA A 101 7.91 8.77 -5.69
N GLU A 102 7.22 9.69 -6.36
CA GLU A 102 7.52 11.12 -6.38
C GLU A 102 7.44 11.70 -4.96
N ALA A 103 6.43 11.31 -4.18
CA ALA A 103 6.26 11.75 -2.80
C ALA A 103 7.44 11.36 -1.89
N VAL A 104 7.99 10.15 -2.06
CA VAL A 104 9.16 9.71 -1.27
C VAL A 104 10.46 10.30 -1.81
N THR A 105 10.66 10.29 -3.13
CA THR A 105 11.95 10.64 -3.73
C THR A 105 12.12 12.14 -3.97
N GLY A 106 11.03 12.91 -3.91
CA GLY A 106 10.98 14.33 -4.26
C GLY A 106 11.17 14.62 -5.75
N ASN A 107 11.24 13.59 -6.59
CA ASN A 107 11.52 13.70 -8.02
C ASN A 107 10.52 12.87 -8.83
N VAL A 108 10.19 13.34 -10.03
CA VAL A 108 9.39 12.55 -10.98
C VAL A 108 10.21 11.35 -11.42
N ILE A 109 9.81 10.16 -10.97
CA ILE A 109 10.48 8.89 -11.25
C ILE A 109 9.45 7.84 -11.66
N ASN A 110 9.88 6.87 -12.45
CA ASN A 110 9.03 5.75 -12.83
C ASN A 110 8.77 4.86 -11.60
N GLY A 111 7.59 4.99 -11.00
CA GLY A 111 7.20 4.21 -9.83
C GLY A 111 7.11 2.70 -10.10
N TRP A 112 6.82 2.29 -11.33
CA TRP A 112 6.63 0.87 -11.68
C TRP A 112 7.89 0.04 -11.53
N THR A 113 9.02 0.61 -11.95
CA THR A 113 10.34 -0.03 -11.85
C THR A 113 11.01 0.22 -10.51
N LEU A 114 10.53 1.21 -9.74
CA LEU A 114 11.11 1.58 -8.46
C LEU A 114 10.58 0.70 -7.33
N TRP A 115 9.26 0.51 -7.27
CA TRP A 115 8.60 -0.24 -6.21
C TRP A 115 8.80 -1.74 -6.38
N HIS A 116 9.35 -2.39 -5.35
CA HIS A 116 9.51 -3.83 -5.25
C HIS A 116 8.51 -4.38 -4.26
N VAL A 117 7.91 -5.53 -4.57
CA VAL A 117 7.04 -6.26 -3.64
C VAL A 117 7.90 -6.87 -2.55
N GLU A 118 7.62 -6.53 -1.29
CA GLU A 118 8.31 -7.10 -0.14
C GLU A 118 8.12 -8.63 -0.09
N GLY A 119 9.21 -9.36 0.20
CA GLY A 119 9.22 -10.82 0.24
C GLY A 119 9.45 -11.51 -1.11
N VAL A 120 9.00 -10.91 -2.23
CA VAL A 120 9.19 -11.47 -3.58
C VAL A 120 10.37 -10.83 -4.31
N GLY A 121 10.64 -9.54 -4.03
CA GLY A 121 11.72 -8.79 -4.66
C GLY A 121 11.49 -8.46 -6.14
N ARG A 122 10.27 -8.68 -6.66
CA ARG A 122 9.86 -8.33 -8.02
C ARG A 122 9.30 -6.91 -8.08
N THR A 123 9.51 -6.23 -9.18
CA THR A 123 8.96 -4.88 -9.39
C THR A 123 7.51 -4.92 -9.82
N LEU A 124 6.79 -3.81 -9.66
CA LEU A 124 5.44 -3.70 -10.24
C LEU A 124 5.45 -3.82 -11.77
N ASP A 125 6.53 -3.37 -12.44
CA ASP A 125 6.71 -3.57 -13.89
C ASP A 125 6.79 -5.06 -14.25
N ASP A 126 7.52 -5.86 -13.47
CA ASP A 126 7.60 -7.31 -13.67
C ASP A 126 6.24 -8.00 -13.53
N LEU A 127 5.39 -7.51 -12.62
CA LEU A 127 4.02 -8.02 -12.47
C LEU A 127 3.15 -7.62 -13.67
N ARG A 128 3.31 -6.40 -14.22
CA ARG A 128 2.59 -6.01 -15.45
C ARG A 128 3.00 -6.86 -16.64
N ARG A 129 4.30 -7.14 -16.80
CA ARG A 129 4.79 -8.01 -17.87
C ARG A 129 4.23 -9.42 -17.74
N GLU A 130 4.14 -9.94 -16.52
CA GLU A 130 3.51 -11.24 -16.28
C GLU A 130 2.01 -11.20 -16.63
N LEU A 131 1.30 -10.14 -16.26
CA LEU A 131 -0.11 -9.99 -16.63
C LEU A 131 -0.30 -9.98 -18.15
N ASP A 132 0.52 -9.21 -18.87
CA ASP A 132 0.48 -9.14 -20.33
C ASP A 132 0.75 -10.50 -20.98
N SER A 133 1.70 -11.27 -20.42
CA SER A 133 1.98 -12.65 -20.86
C SER A 133 0.83 -13.63 -20.59
N ARG A 134 -0.02 -13.37 -19.58
CA ARG A 134 -1.20 -14.20 -19.27
C ARG A 134 -2.39 -13.85 -20.15
N THR A 135 -2.57 -12.58 -20.47
CA THR A 135 -3.68 -12.09 -21.33
C THR A 135 -3.44 -12.36 -22.81
N SER A 136 -2.17 -12.45 -23.25
CA SER A 136 -1.80 -12.74 -24.64
C SER A 136 -1.84 -14.21 -25.03
N ARG A 137 -2.31 -15.10 -24.14
CA ARG A 137 -2.43 -16.55 -24.35
C ARG A 137 -3.88 -16.98 -24.46
#